data_AF-A0A1F5SEZ4-F1
#
_entry.id   AF-A0A1F5SEZ4-F1
#
_cell.length_a   1.000
_cell.length_b   1.000
_cell.length_c   1.000
_cell.angle_alpha   90.00
_cell.angle_beta   90.00
_cell.angle_gamma   90.00
#
_symmetry.space_group_name_H-M   'P 1'
#
loop_
_entity.id
_entity.type
_entity.pdbx_description
1 polymer ?
#
loop_
_entity_poly.entity_id
_entity_poly.type
_entity_poly.pdbx_seq_one_letter_code
_entity_poly.pdbx_strand_id
1 'polypeptide(L)'
;MEIYYQLLEKLRTIAEKSLTNHPEPKEEKAGLLLYAVGKADKTLCAIVLLCRNGMGEDALILCRSIFEICITVEYIFKDQTDYRAKRYFSYDWVQRKKMLGYISTVPHMKKYLTPDNLQIANDIKKNAKKVNMLYKYGSTWSDKSIYEMASDVGFLDLYQTAYRIQCNLSHSNPRSMNDYFKEENGHLIINSGPSDNLVQETLVTSFHSYYYILMKLNNYFKKGHDTELRVIEKEFIKASNTSI
;
A
#
# COMPACT_ATOMS: atom_id res chain seq x y z
N MET A 1 -22.27 6.81 -5.41
CA MET A 1 -20.81 6.88 -5.65
C MET A 1 -20.21 8.27 -5.41
N GLU A 2 -20.84 9.36 -5.87
CA GLU A 2 -20.27 10.72 -5.78
C GLU A 2 -19.76 11.14 -4.38
N ILE A 3 -20.51 10.79 -3.32
CA ILE A 3 -20.11 11.07 -1.94
C ILE A 3 -18.73 10.50 -1.58
N TYR A 4 -18.36 9.31 -2.09
CA TYR A 4 -17.07 8.71 -1.80
C TYR A 4 -15.91 9.50 -2.42
N TYR A 5 -16.08 10.01 -3.65
CA TYR A 5 -15.08 10.86 -4.28
C TYR A 5 -14.88 12.15 -3.47
N GLN A 6 -15.97 12.79 -3.05
CA GLN A 6 -15.88 14.01 -2.24
C GLN A 6 -15.16 13.76 -0.91
N LEU A 7 -15.45 12.66 -0.23
CA LEU A 7 -14.80 12.30 1.04
C LEU A 7 -13.30 11.99 0.85
N LEU A 8 -12.94 11.30 -0.23
CA LEU A 8 -11.53 11.04 -0.56
C LEU A 8 -10.78 12.35 -0.86
N GLU A 9 -11.35 13.27 -1.64
CA GLU A 9 -10.73 14.57 -1.91
C GLU A 9 -10.53 15.39 -0.62
N LYS A 10 -11.48 15.33 0.34
CA LYS A 10 -11.30 15.93 1.67
C LYS A 10 -10.10 15.33 2.41
N LEU A 11 -9.95 14.00 2.43
CA LEU A 11 -8.77 13.35 3.05
C LEU A 11 -7.46 13.79 2.38
N ARG A 12 -7.44 13.84 1.05
CA ARG A 12 -6.26 14.26 0.29
C ARG A 12 -5.88 15.70 0.57
N THR A 13 -6.87 16.59 0.69
CA THR A 13 -6.66 17.99 1.08
C THR A 13 -5.99 18.10 2.46
N ILE A 14 -6.40 17.25 3.42
CA ILE A 14 -5.76 17.20 4.75
C ILE A 14 -4.32 16.68 4.64
N ALA A 15 -4.09 15.65 3.83
CA ALA A 15 -2.76 15.10 3.62
C ALA A 15 -1.79 16.13 2.99
N GLU A 16 -2.23 16.87 1.98
CA GLU A 16 -1.44 17.94 1.35
C GLU A 16 -1.02 19.00 2.37
N LYS A 17 -1.97 19.50 3.16
CA LYS A 17 -1.70 20.45 4.27
C LYS A 17 -0.72 19.85 5.28
N SER A 18 -0.84 18.57 5.58
CA SER A 18 -0.03 17.89 6.58
C SER A 18 1.41 17.61 6.14
N LEU A 19 1.62 17.44 4.83
CA LEU A 19 2.92 17.12 4.22
C LEU A 19 3.72 18.36 3.81
N THR A 20 3.06 19.50 3.56
CA THR A 20 3.72 20.74 3.16
C THR A 20 4.66 21.27 4.26
N ASN A 21 5.86 21.72 3.87
CA ASN A 21 6.87 22.32 4.76
C ASN A 21 7.29 21.45 5.96
N HIS A 22 7.37 20.13 5.77
CA HIS A 22 7.82 19.24 6.83
C HIS A 22 9.34 19.32 7.04
N PRO A 23 9.85 19.47 8.29
CA PRO A 23 11.28 19.34 8.56
C PRO A 23 11.78 17.92 8.29
N GLU A 24 13.09 17.77 8.08
CA GLU A 24 13.70 16.46 7.90
C GLU A 24 13.40 15.54 9.11
N PRO A 25 12.88 14.32 8.88
CA PRO A 25 12.54 13.41 9.96
C PRO A 25 13.82 12.95 10.68
N LYS A 26 13.83 13.08 12.01
CA LYS A 26 14.94 12.61 12.87
C LYS A 26 14.83 11.13 13.25
N GLU A 27 13.64 10.57 13.15
CA GLU A 27 13.30 9.19 13.52
C GLU A 27 12.86 8.42 12.28
N GLU A 28 13.18 7.14 12.21
CA GLU A 28 12.81 6.30 11.06
C GLU A 28 11.28 6.15 10.95
N LYS A 29 10.57 6.12 12.07
CA LYS A 29 9.09 6.11 12.07
C LYS A 29 8.50 7.37 11.44
N ALA A 30 9.07 8.53 11.74
CA ALA A 30 8.67 9.79 11.13
C ALA A 30 8.86 9.74 9.61
N GLY A 31 10.03 9.28 9.16
CA GLY A 31 10.32 9.11 7.74
C GLY A 31 9.39 8.12 7.04
N LEU A 32 9.09 6.99 7.68
CA LEU A 32 8.14 6.00 7.19
C LEU A 32 6.75 6.59 6.99
N LEU A 33 6.22 7.36 7.95
CA LEU A 33 4.89 7.95 7.83
C LEU A 33 4.78 8.94 6.68
N LEU A 34 5.77 9.82 6.53
CA LEU A 34 5.80 10.79 5.44
C LEU A 34 5.85 10.08 4.08
N TYR A 35 6.70 9.04 3.97
CA TYR A 35 6.74 8.18 2.79
C TYR A 35 5.39 7.48 2.54
N ALA A 36 4.81 6.88 3.57
CA ALA A 36 3.58 6.11 3.50
C ALA A 36 2.42 6.97 3.00
N VAL A 37 2.23 8.16 3.58
CA VAL A 37 1.16 9.09 3.19
C VAL A 37 1.41 9.62 1.78
N GLY A 38 2.64 10.03 1.44
CA GLY A 38 2.95 10.53 0.09
C GLY A 38 2.74 9.47 -1.00
N LYS A 39 3.20 8.23 -0.78
CA LYS A 39 2.97 7.12 -1.71
C LYS A 39 1.48 6.76 -1.80
N ALA A 40 0.80 6.67 -0.65
CA ALA A 40 -0.61 6.31 -0.60
C ALA A 40 -1.49 7.37 -1.25
N ASP A 41 -1.21 8.67 -1.07
CA ASP A 41 -1.94 9.77 -1.71
C ASP A 41 -1.83 9.69 -3.24
N LYS A 42 -0.61 9.52 -3.75
CA LYS A 42 -0.37 9.38 -5.19
C LYS A 42 -1.10 8.15 -5.77
N THR A 43 -1.10 7.04 -5.03
CA THR A 43 -1.82 5.82 -5.42
C THR A 43 -3.33 6.03 -5.39
N LEU A 44 -3.84 6.72 -4.37
CA LEU A 44 -5.26 7.03 -4.23
C LEU A 44 -5.76 7.93 -5.37
N CYS A 45 -4.95 8.90 -5.80
CA CYS A 45 -5.25 9.73 -6.97
C CYS A 45 -5.47 8.86 -8.23
N ALA A 46 -4.59 7.88 -8.47
CA ALA A 46 -4.73 6.95 -9.59
C ALA A 46 -5.99 6.08 -9.45
N ILE A 47 -6.29 5.58 -8.24
CA ILE A 47 -7.51 4.82 -7.95
C ILE A 47 -8.75 5.64 -8.26
N VAL A 48 -8.83 6.89 -7.79
CA VAL A 48 -9.97 7.77 -8.06
C VAL A 48 -10.16 8.01 -9.55
N LEU A 49 -9.06 8.23 -10.30
CA LEU A 49 -9.11 8.41 -11.75
C LEU A 49 -9.67 7.16 -12.45
N LEU A 50 -9.17 5.96 -12.10
CA LEU A 50 -9.64 4.70 -12.68
C LEU A 50 -11.11 4.44 -12.33
N CYS A 51 -11.48 4.60 -11.06
CA CYS A 51 -12.87 4.45 -10.59
C CYS A 51 -13.82 5.41 -11.32
N ARG A 52 -13.45 6.67 -11.56
CA ARG A 52 -14.27 7.63 -12.31
C ARG A 52 -14.50 7.22 -13.77
N ASN A 53 -13.63 6.37 -14.32
CA ASN A 53 -13.72 5.84 -15.67
C ASN A 53 -14.23 4.39 -15.70
N GLY A 54 -14.85 3.89 -14.63
CA GLY A 54 -15.41 2.54 -14.59
C GLY A 54 -14.36 1.43 -14.66
N MET A 55 -13.13 1.67 -14.21
CA MET A 55 -12.05 0.68 -14.18
C MET A 55 -11.83 0.17 -12.76
N GLY A 56 -12.89 -0.37 -12.14
CA GLY A 56 -12.89 -0.76 -10.73
C GLY A 56 -11.94 -1.92 -10.42
N GLU A 57 -11.81 -2.90 -11.31
CA GLU A 57 -10.92 -4.05 -11.17
C GLU A 57 -9.44 -3.61 -11.09
N ASP A 58 -9.01 -2.77 -12.03
CA ASP A 58 -7.64 -2.21 -12.07
C ASP A 58 -7.37 -1.30 -10.88
N ALA A 59 -8.37 -0.50 -10.50
CA ALA A 59 -8.29 0.33 -9.31
C ALA A 59 -8.16 -0.51 -8.03
N LEU A 60 -8.85 -1.65 -7.95
CA LEU A 60 -8.77 -2.57 -6.82
C LEU A 60 -7.38 -3.23 -6.72
N ILE A 61 -6.74 -3.54 -7.84
CA ILE A 61 -5.34 -3.99 -7.87
C ILE A 61 -4.42 -2.95 -7.23
N LEU A 62 -4.60 -1.66 -7.54
CA LEU A 62 -3.84 -0.58 -6.90
C LEU A 62 -4.19 -0.42 -5.41
N CYS A 63 -5.46 -0.59 -5.04
CA CYS A 63 -5.93 -0.52 -3.64
C CYS A 63 -5.16 -1.47 -2.72
N ARG A 64 -4.75 -2.64 -3.22
CA ARG A 64 -3.87 -3.58 -2.49
C ARG A 64 -2.63 -2.91 -1.92
N SER A 65 -2.00 -2.02 -2.69
CA SER A 65 -0.78 -1.33 -2.28
C SER A 65 -1.03 -0.38 -1.11
N ILE A 66 -2.18 0.30 -1.07
CA ILE A 66 -2.55 1.19 0.04
C ILE A 66 -2.85 0.36 1.30
N PHE A 67 -3.55 -0.76 1.15
CA PHE A 67 -3.86 -1.67 2.26
C PHE A 67 -2.58 -2.26 2.89
N GLU A 68 -1.63 -2.71 2.09
CA GLU A 68 -0.34 -3.22 2.60
C GLU A 68 0.48 -2.14 3.30
N ILE A 69 0.44 -0.89 2.82
CA ILE A 69 1.06 0.25 3.50
C ILE A 69 0.37 0.48 4.86
N CYS A 70 -0.96 0.45 4.91
CA CYS A 70 -1.73 0.61 6.15
C CYS A 70 -1.33 -0.42 7.21
N ILE A 71 -1.32 -1.71 6.87
CA ILE A 71 -0.88 -2.76 7.78
C ILE A 71 0.58 -2.56 8.20
N THR A 72 1.46 -2.22 7.26
CA THR A 72 2.88 -1.99 7.55
C THR A 72 3.08 -0.85 8.55
N VAL A 73 2.39 0.27 8.35
CA VAL A 73 2.42 1.43 9.24
C VAL A 73 1.91 1.03 10.62
N GLU A 74 0.71 0.46 10.72
CA GLU A 74 0.14 0.05 12.01
C GLU A 74 1.05 -0.96 12.74
N TYR A 75 1.61 -1.93 12.02
CA TYR A 75 2.49 -2.93 12.61
C TYR A 75 3.80 -2.34 13.13
N ILE A 76 4.43 -1.44 12.36
CA ILE A 76 5.66 -0.76 12.79
C ILE A 76 5.39 0.14 14.00
N PHE A 77 4.22 0.79 14.06
CA PHE A 77 3.87 1.70 15.15
C PHE A 77 3.42 1.01 16.44
N LYS A 78 3.16 -0.31 16.43
CA LYS A 78 3.00 -1.09 17.67
C LYS A 78 4.30 -1.26 18.46
N ASP A 79 5.45 -1.19 17.79
CA ASP A 79 6.75 -1.18 18.46
C ASP A 79 6.94 0.17 19.16
N GLN A 80 7.29 0.15 20.46
CA GLN A 80 7.55 1.38 21.21
C GLN A 80 8.91 2.01 20.85
N THR A 81 9.80 1.23 20.23
CA THR A 81 11.12 1.66 19.76
C THR A 81 11.14 1.85 18.24
N ASP A 82 12.23 2.36 17.67
CA ASP A 82 12.43 2.45 16.22
C ASP A 82 12.95 1.16 15.58
N TYR A 83 13.01 0.06 16.34
CA TYR A 83 13.58 -1.20 15.86
C TYR A 83 12.90 -1.70 14.58
N ARG A 84 11.55 -1.78 14.55
CA ARG A 84 10.82 -2.25 13.36
C ARG A 84 10.98 -1.33 12.16
N ALA A 85 11.00 -0.01 12.37
CA ALA A 85 11.20 0.97 11.30
C ALA A 85 12.62 0.88 10.71
N LYS A 86 13.65 0.82 11.57
CA LYS A 86 15.04 0.61 11.15
C LYS A 86 15.22 -0.70 10.38
N ARG A 87 14.62 -1.78 10.88
CA ARG A 87 14.62 -3.09 10.23
C ARG A 87 13.95 -3.05 8.85
N TYR A 88 12.83 -2.34 8.71
CA TYR A 88 12.12 -2.15 7.45
C TYR A 88 13.01 -1.47 6.39
N PHE A 89 13.56 -0.29 6.70
CA PHE A 89 14.42 0.44 5.77
C PHE A 89 15.71 -0.32 5.44
N SER A 90 16.31 -0.96 6.44
CA SER A 90 17.57 -1.69 6.23
C SER A 90 17.40 -2.93 5.32
N TYR A 91 16.18 -3.43 5.16
CA TYR A 91 15.91 -4.57 4.27
C TYR A 91 16.13 -4.24 2.79
N ASP A 92 16.11 -2.95 2.40
CA ASP A 92 16.46 -2.52 1.04
C ASP A 92 17.84 -3.05 0.62
N TRP A 93 18.84 -3.03 1.50
CA TRP A 93 20.16 -3.57 1.21
C TRP A 93 20.13 -5.07 0.89
N VAL A 94 19.27 -5.82 1.58
CA VAL A 94 19.09 -7.26 1.32
C VAL A 94 18.45 -7.47 -0.06
N GLN A 95 17.44 -6.67 -0.41
CA GLN A 95 16.78 -6.76 -1.71
C GLN A 95 17.72 -6.38 -2.85
N ARG A 96 18.46 -5.27 -2.73
CA ARG A 96 19.49 -4.86 -3.70
C ARG A 96 20.54 -5.94 -3.90
N LYS A 97 20.99 -6.61 -2.82
CA LYS A 97 21.94 -7.73 -2.92
C LYS A 97 21.34 -8.92 -3.67
N LYS A 98 20.08 -9.27 -3.44
CA LYS A 98 19.39 -10.35 -4.18
C LYS A 98 19.32 -10.03 -5.68
N MET A 99 18.90 -8.81 -6.04
CA MET A 99 18.87 -8.34 -7.43
C MET A 99 20.26 -8.36 -8.08
N LEU A 100 21.27 -7.83 -7.39
CA LEU A 100 22.66 -7.84 -7.86
C LEU A 100 23.19 -9.27 -8.07
N GLY A 101 22.85 -10.18 -7.15
CA GLY A 101 23.17 -11.60 -7.26
C GLY A 101 22.61 -12.21 -8.54
N TYR A 102 21.34 -11.97 -8.83
CA TYR A 102 20.70 -12.45 -10.06
C TYR A 102 21.32 -11.85 -11.33
N ILE A 103 21.57 -10.53 -11.36
CA ILE A 103 22.26 -9.87 -12.49
C ILE A 103 23.63 -10.52 -12.74
N SER A 104 24.33 -10.92 -11.67
CA SER A 104 25.65 -11.56 -11.77
C SER A 104 25.60 -12.99 -12.31
N THR A 105 24.46 -13.69 -12.21
CA THR A 105 24.32 -15.07 -12.71
C THR A 105 23.80 -15.15 -14.15
N VAL A 106 23.13 -14.11 -14.65
CA VAL A 106 22.49 -14.12 -15.97
C VAL A 106 23.40 -13.48 -17.03
N PRO A 107 23.86 -14.22 -18.08
CA PRO A 107 24.87 -13.73 -19.03
C PRO A 107 24.52 -12.41 -19.72
N HIS A 108 23.30 -12.24 -20.23
CA HIS A 108 22.90 -11.02 -20.93
C HIS A 108 22.70 -9.81 -20.00
N MET A 109 22.58 -10.04 -18.69
CA MET A 109 22.46 -8.98 -17.68
C MET A 109 23.81 -8.51 -17.15
N LYS A 110 24.88 -9.31 -17.28
CA LYS A 110 26.23 -8.94 -16.81
C LYS A 110 26.74 -7.63 -17.42
N LYS A 111 26.27 -7.25 -18.61
CA LYS A 111 26.59 -5.97 -19.25
C LYS A 111 26.24 -4.74 -18.40
N TYR A 112 25.30 -4.87 -17.46
CA TYR A 112 24.94 -3.81 -16.52
C TYR A 112 25.91 -3.66 -15.34
N LEU A 113 26.83 -4.62 -15.15
CA LEU A 113 27.92 -4.55 -14.16
C LEU A 113 29.15 -3.88 -14.78
N THR A 114 29.01 -2.59 -15.08
CA THR A 114 30.09 -1.76 -15.61
C THR A 114 31.10 -1.40 -14.52
N PRO A 115 32.35 -1.02 -14.87
CA PRO A 115 33.33 -0.50 -13.91
C PRO A 115 32.77 0.64 -13.05
N ASP A 116 31.99 1.54 -13.64
CA ASP A 116 31.36 2.67 -12.96
C ASP A 116 30.40 2.24 -11.84
N ASN A 117 29.78 1.07 -11.97
CA ASN A 117 28.83 0.54 -11.00
C ASN A 117 29.44 -0.50 -10.05
N LEU A 118 30.73 -0.85 -10.20
CA LEU A 118 31.41 -1.81 -9.31
C LEU A 118 31.46 -1.32 -7.87
N GLN A 119 31.67 -0.01 -7.66
CA GLN A 119 31.68 0.58 -6.32
C GLN A 119 30.30 0.45 -5.66
N ILE A 120 29.23 0.78 -6.39
CA ILE A 120 27.84 0.61 -5.93
C ILE A 120 27.57 -0.86 -5.57
N ALA A 121 28.00 -1.80 -6.42
CA ALA A 121 27.85 -3.23 -6.18
C ALA A 121 28.58 -3.68 -4.90
N ASN A 122 29.77 -3.16 -4.64
CA ASN A 122 30.54 -3.44 -3.44
C ASN A 122 29.88 -2.84 -2.19
N ASP A 123 29.36 -1.62 -2.27
CA ASP A 123 28.63 -0.97 -1.17
C ASP A 123 27.34 -1.72 -0.83
N ILE A 124 26.59 -2.18 -1.83
CA ILE A 124 25.42 -3.06 -1.63
C ILE A 124 25.84 -4.33 -0.87
N LYS A 125 26.90 -5.02 -1.32
CA LYS A 125 27.38 -6.25 -0.66
C LYS A 125 27.81 -5.98 0.79
N LYS A 126 28.55 -4.89 1.03
CA LYS A 126 29.05 -4.48 2.35
C LYS A 126 27.90 -4.15 3.30
N ASN A 127 26.96 -3.31 2.88
CA ASN A 127 25.83 -2.91 3.71
C ASN A 127 24.88 -4.08 3.97
N ALA A 128 24.57 -4.90 2.95
CA ALA A 128 23.78 -6.11 3.15
C ALA A 128 24.44 -7.09 4.13
N LYS A 129 25.77 -7.23 4.13
CA LYS A 129 26.49 -8.05 5.12
C LYS A 129 26.31 -7.47 6.53
N LYS A 130 26.50 -6.17 6.73
CA LYS A 130 26.31 -5.49 8.02
C LYS A 130 24.88 -5.68 8.53
N VAL A 131 23.88 -5.42 7.70
CA VAL A 131 22.48 -5.51 8.11
C VAL A 131 22.10 -6.95 8.47
N ASN A 132 22.56 -7.96 7.73
CA ASN A 132 22.30 -9.38 8.08
C ASN A 132 22.98 -9.84 9.39
N MET A 133 23.98 -9.11 9.89
CA MET A 133 24.51 -9.35 11.25
C MET A 133 23.59 -8.77 12.33
N LEU A 134 22.90 -7.67 12.03
CA LEU A 134 22.00 -6.97 12.96
C LEU A 134 20.60 -7.62 13.01
N TYR A 135 20.08 -8.04 11.85
CA TYR A 135 18.75 -8.58 11.71
C TYR A 135 18.77 -9.92 10.98
N LYS A 136 18.01 -10.89 11.51
CA LYS A 136 17.74 -12.15 10.83
C LYS A 136 16.51 -12.00 9.95
N TYR A 137 16.70 -11.89 8.64
CA TYR A 137 15.61 -11.82 7.67
C TYR A 137 15.27 -13.19 7.08
N GLY A 138 13.98 -13.41 6.83
CA GLY A 138 13.49 -14.53 6.04
C GLY A 138 13.27 -14.13 4.57
N SER A 139 12.13 -14.53 4.02
CA SER A 139 11.67 -14.09 2.69
C SER A 139 11.21 -12.63 2.67
N THR A 140 10.83 -12.07 3.83
CA THR A 140 10.31 -10.69 3.99
C THR A 140 11.18 -9.88 4.97
N TRP A 141 10.89 -8.58 5.06
CA TRP A 141 11.60 -7.65 5.96
C TRP A 141 11.27 -7.91 7.44
N SER A 142 10.04 -8.32 7.71
CA SER A 142 9.51 -8.63 9.04
C SER A 142 9.81 -10.09 9.42
N ASP A 143 9.59 -10.40 10.69
CA ASP A 143 9.48 -11.76 11.22
C ASP A 143 8.10 -12.40 11.00
N LYS A 144 7.14 -11.60 10.51
CA LYS A 144 5.75 -11.97 10.27
C LYS A 144 5.36 -11.83 8.80
N SER A 145 4.49 -12.71 8.33
CA SER A 145 3.76 -12.54 7.07
C SER A 145 2.78 -11.36 7.16
N ILE A 146 2.31 -10.88 6.01
CA ILE A 146 1.27 -9.82 5.96
C ILE A 146 -0.02 -10.24 6.67
N TYR A 147 -0.36 -11.54 6.63
CA TYR A 147 -1.48 -12.13 7.35
C TYR A 147 -1.32 -11.96 8.87
N GLU A 148 -0.16 -12.38 9.40
CA GLU A 148 0.14 -12.27 10.83
C GLU A 148 0.23 -10.80 11.27
N MET A 149 0.77 -9.91 10.42
CA MET A 149 0.76 -8.47 10.69
C MET A 149 -0.67 -7.91 10.73
N ALA A 150 -1.54 -8.29 9.78
CA ALA A 150 -2.94 -7.88 9.77
C ALA A 150 -3.69 -8.35 11.03
N SER A 151 -3.49 -9.61 11.44
CA SER A 151 -4.01 -10.14 12.69
C SER A 151 -3.53 -9.34 13.89
N ASP A 152 -2.24 -9.02 13.95
CA ASP A 152 -1.65 -8.25 15.04
C ASP A 152 -2.25 -6.85 15.18
N VAL A 153 -2.58 -6.19 14.07
CA VAL A 153 -3.08 -4.81 14.07
C VAL A 153 -4.60 -4.71 14.09
N GLY A 154 -5.32 -5.83 14.08
CA GLY A 154 -6.78 -5.87 14.09
C GLY A 154 -7.43 -5.68 12.71
N PHE A 155 -6.70 -5.95 11.63
CA PHE A 155 -7.15 -5.83 10.23
C PHE A 155 -7.43 -7.19 9.59
N LEU A 156 -7.60 -8.25 10.40
CA LEU A 156 -7.75 -9.62 9.90
C LEU A 156 -9.00 -9.77 9.01
N ASP A 157 -10.13 -9.17 9.38
CA ASP A 157 -11.37 -9.32 8.61
C ASP A 157 -11.24 -8.69 7.22
N LEU A 158 -10.66 -7.48 7.12
CA LEU A 158 -10.36 -6.84 5.84
C LEU A 158 -9.33 -7.63 5.02
N TYR A 159 -8.36 -8.25 5.70
CA TYR A 159 -7.41 -9.14 5.04
C TYR A 159 -8.10 -10.37 4.44
N GLN A 160 -8.99 -11.01 5.19
CA GLN A 160 -9.68 -12.23 4.74
C GLN A 160 -10.71 -11.96 3.64
N THR A 161 -11.19 -10.72 3.53
CA THR A 161 -12.22 -10.30 2.57
C THR A 161 -11.62 -9.51 1.41
N ALA A 162 -11.49 -8.19 1.55
CA ALA A 162 -11.09 -7.28 0.48
C ALA A 162 -9.70 -7.61 -0.08
N TYR A 163 -8.72 -7.91 0.78
CA TYR A 163 -7.37 -8.22 0.32
C TYR A 163 -7.28 -9.54 -0.47
N ARG A 164 -8.07 -10.56 -0.10
CA ARG A 164 -8.11 -11.81 -0.88
C ARG A 164 -8.68 -11.60 -2.28
N ILE A 165 -9.70 -10.75 -2.43
CA ILE A 165 -10.26 -10.38 -3.75
C ILE A 165 -9.19 -9.66 -4.58
N GLN A 166 -8.51 -8.67 -3.97
CA GLN A 166 -7.42 -7.94 -4.61
C GLN A 166 -6.29 -8.88 -5.09
N CYS A 167 -5.91 -9.87 -4.28
CA CYS A 167 -4.93 -10.88 -4.65
C CYS A 167 -5.40 -11.73 -5.83
N ASN A 168 -6.68 -12.16 -5.83
CA ASN A 168 -7.22 -12.96 -6.93
C ASN A 168 -7.17 -12.20 -8.26
N LEU A 169 -7.54 -10.92 -8.27
CA LEU A 169 -7.44 -10.07 -9.46
C LEU A 169 -5.99 -9.86 -9.89
N SER A 170 -5.11 -9.49 -8.96
CA SER A 170 -3.69 -9.21 -9.24
C SER A 170 -2.94 -10.42 -9.80
N HIS A 171 -3.34 -11.63 -9.42
CA HIS A 171 -2.72 -12.88 -9.86
C HIS A 171 -3.49 -13.58 -10.98
N SER A 172 -4.56 -12.96 -11.50
CA SER A 172 -5.44 -13.52 -12.53
C SER A 172 -5.92 -14.94 -12.19
N ASN A 173 -6.26 -15.16 -10.91
CA ASN A 173 -6.74 -16.46 -10.44
C ASN A 173 -8.10 -16.78 -11.06
N PRO A 174 -8.50 -18.06 -11.19
CA PRO A 174 -9.78 -18.42 -11.82
C PRO A 174 -11.00 -17.70 -11.25
N ARG A 175 -10.99 -17.34 -9.96
CA ARG A 175 -12.06 -16.57 -9.34
C ARG A 175 -12.27 -15.20 -10.00
N SER A 176 -11.22 -14.54 -10.46
CA SER A 176 -11.34 -13.22 -11.13
C SER A 176 -11.95 -13.32 -12.52
N MET A 177 -12.01 -14.51 -13.14
CA MET A 177 -12.69 -14.67 -14.44
C MET A 177 -14.17 -14.29 -14.34
N ASN A 178 -14.79 -14.50 -13.18
CA ASN A 178 -16.20 -14.17 -12.94
C ASN A 178 -16.48 -12.65 -13.00
N ASP A 179 -15.44 -11.82 -12.84
CA ASP A 179 -15.57 -10.37 -12.94
C ASP A 179 -15.61 -9.92 -14.41
N TYR A 180 -15.09 -10.72 -15.34
CA TYR A 180 -15.02 -10.42 -16.77
C TYR A 180 -16.01 -11.22 -17.62
N PHE A 181 -16.38 -12.43 -17.20
CA PHE A 181 -17.22 -13.34 -17.98
C PHE A 181 -18.61 -13.47 -17.39
N LYS A 182 -19.63 -13.26 -18.23
CA LYS A 182 -21.04 -13.51 -17.90
C LYS A 182 -21.70 -14.35 -18.98
N GLU A 183 -22.60 -15.25 -18.59
CA GLU A 183 -23.46 -15.94 -19.55
C GLU A 183 -24.81 -15.23 -19.61
N GLU A 184 -25.24 -14.87 -20.82
CA GLU A 184 -26.53 -14.23 -21.05
C GLU A 184 -27.18 -14.84 -22.30
N ASN A 185 -28.38 -15.39 -22.16
CA ASN A 185 -29.14 -16.02 -23.25
C ASN A 185 -28.35 -17.09 -24.03
N GLY A 186 -27.51 -17.89 -23.35
CA GLY A 186 -26.68 -18.92 -23.99
C GLY A 186 -25.44 -18.37 -24.72
N HIS A 187 -25.14 -17.08 -24.58
CA HIS A 187 -23.94 -16.44 -25.12
C HIS A 187 -22.98 -16.04 -24.00
N LEU A 188 -21.68 -16.18 -24.27
CA LEU A 188 -20.62 -15.66 -23.42
C LEU A 188 -20.42 -14.17 -23.70
N ILE A 189 -20.64 -13.34 -22.68
CA ILE A 189 -20.36 -11.91 -22.68
C ILE A 189 -19.02 -11.68 -21.98
N ILE A 190 -18.12 -10.93 -22.64
CA ILE A 190 -16.81 -10.55 -22.11
C ILE A 190 -16.85 -9.04 -21.79
N ASN A 191 -16.82 -8.72 -20.50
CA ASN A 191 -16.79 -7.35 -19.99
C ASN A 191 -15.35 -6.85 -19.92
N SER A 192 -14.80 -6.46 -21.08
CA SER A 192 -13.44 -5.90 -21.16
C SER A 192 -13.41 -4.36 -21.13
N GLY A 193 -14.57 -3.72 -21.14
CA GLY A 193 -14.71 -2.27 -21.14
C GLY A 193 -15.06 -1.69 -19.75
N PRO A 194 -15.09 -0.36 -19.63
CA PRO A 194 -15.55 0.34 -18.43
C PRO A 194 -16.90 -0.16 -17.90
N SER A 195 -16.99 -0.37 -16.59
CA SER A 195 -18.23 -0.68 -15.88
C SER A 195 -18.17 -0.23 -14.41
N ASP A 196 -19.31 -0.23 -13.73
CA ASP A 196 -19.34 0.08 -12.29
C ASP A 196 -18.85 -1.10 -11.41
N ASN A 197 -18.45 -2.22 -12.01
CA ASN A 197 -17.99 -3.40 -11.28
C ASN A 197 -16.81 -3.05 -10.37
N LEU A 198 -16.90 -3.43 -9.08
CA LEU A 198 -15.90 -3.21 -8.04
C LEU A 198 -15.51 -1.74 -7.76
N VAL A 199 -16.17 -0.75 -8.39
CA VAL A 199 -15.83 0.66 -8.18
C VAL A 199 -16.10 1.07 -6.74
N GLN A 200 -17.27 0.72 -6.21
CA GLN A 200 -17.65 1.08 -4.84
C GLN A 200 -16.76 0.39 -3.81
N GLU A 201 -16.52 -0.91 -3.96
CA GLU A 201 -15.67 -1.73 -3.09
C GLU A 201 -14.26 -1.17 -3.03
N THR A 202 -13.75 -0.74 -4.19
CA THR A 202 -12.44 -0.10 -4.30
C THR A 202 -12.40 1.22 -3.55
N LEU A 203 -13.39 2.10 -3.76
CA LEU A 203 -13.43 3.41 -3.09
C LEU A 203 -13.56 3.25 -1.57
N VAL A 204 -14.40 2.32 -1.10
CA VAL A 204 -14.61 2.02 0.32
C VAL A 204 -13.31 1.51 0.96
N THR A 205 -12.67 0.51 0.34
CA THR A 205 -11.45 -0.09 0.90
C THR A 205 -10.27 0.88 0.86
N SER A 206 -10.18 1.69 -0.20
CA SER A 206 -9.14 2.72 -0.35
C SER A 206 -9.31 3.83 0.68
N PHE A 207 -10.56 4.28 0.90
CA PHE A 207 -10.87 5.26 1.94
C PHE A 207 -10.42 4.75 3.30
N HIS A 208 -10.84 3.54 3.68
CA HIS A 208 -10.53 2.98 5.00
C HIS A 208 -9.01 2.91 5.20
N SER A 209 -8.29 2.29 4.26
CA SER A 209 -6.84 2.12 4.36
C SER A 209 -6.10 3.46 4.42
N TYR A 210 -6.48 4.41 3.57
CA TYR A 210 -5.86 5.73 3.53
C TYR A 210 -6.16 6.58 4.78
N TYR A 211 -7.39 6.51 5.29
CA TYR A 211 -7.80 7.18 6.51
C TYR A 211 -6.93 6.78 7.70
N TYR A 212 -6.70 5.48 7.92
CA TYR A 212 -5.85 5.03 9.03
C TYR A 212 -4.40 5.50 8.91
N ILE A 213 -3.83 5.46 7.70
CA ILE A 213 -2.49 5.99 7.44
C ILE A 213 -2.42 7.49 7.78
N LEU A 214 -3.40 8.27 7.32
CA LEU A 214 -3.44 9.71 7.55
C LEU A 214 -3.72 10.07 9.02
N MET A 215 -4.62 9.34 9.68
CA MET A 215 -4.89 9.47 11.12
C MET A 215 -3.62 9.18 11.94
N LYS A 216 -2.82 8.17 11.54
CA LYS A 216 -1.53 7.90 12.18
C LYS A 216 -0.58 9.08 12.06
N LEU A 217 -0.46 9.66 10.86
CA LEU A 217 0.33 10.87 10.62
C LEU A 217 -0.16 12.04 11.48
N ASN A 218 -1.47 12.30 11.49
CA ASN A 218 -2.06 13.38 12.29
C ASN A 218 -1.69 13.25 13.77
N ASN A 219 -1.85 12.04 14.33
CA ASN A 219 -1.62 11.80 15.74
C ASN A 219 -0.13 11.86 16.10
N TYR A 220 0.73 11.28 15.27
CA TYR A 220 2.16 11.22 15.53
C TYR A 220 2.81 12.61 15.47
N PHE A 221 2.46 13.43 14.47
CA PHE A 221 2.98 14.79 14.33
C PHE A 221 2.11 15.87 14.96
N LYS A 222 1.00 15.50 15.62
CA LYS A 222 0.05 16.41 16.27
C LYS A 222 -0.43 17.52 15.33
N LYS A 223 -0.88 17.16 14.13
CA LYS A 223 -1.27 18.12 13.08
C LYS A 223 -2.58 18.86 13.39
N GLY A 224 -3.39 18.35 14.32
CA GLY A 224 -4.59 19.05 14.80
C GLY A 224 -5.83 18.86 13.91
N HIS A 225 -5.83 17.88 13.02
CA HIS A 225 -6.96 17.55 12.14
C HIS A 225 -7.92 16.51 12.73
N ASP A 226 -7.79 16.17 14.01
CA ASP A 226 -8.58 15.11 14.67
C ASP A 226 -10.09 15.27 14.47
N THR A 227 -10.61 16.49 14.66
CA THR A 227 -12.04 16.78 14.50
C THR A 227 -12.47 16.63 13.05
N GLU A 228 -11.69 17.17 12.10
CA GLU A 228 -11.99 17.12 10.67
C GLU A 228 -11.99 15.68 10.16
N LEU A 229 -10.96 14.91 10.51
CA LEU A 229 -10.84 13.49 10.15
C LEU A 229 -12.00 12.65 10.71
N ARG A 230 -12.39 12.86 11.98
CA ARG A 230 -13.53 12.14 12.58
C ARG A 230 -14.87 12.50 11.95
N VAL A 231 -15.05 13.73 11.48
CA VAL A 231 -16.25 14.14 10.74
C VAL A 231 -16.30 13.39 9.40
N ILE A 232 -15.20 13.36 8.65
CA ILE A 232 -15.11 12.64 7.37
C ILE A 232 -15.37 11.14 7.57
N GLU A 233 -14.81 10.52 8.60
CA GLU A 233 -15.08 9.10 8.93
C GLU A 233 -16.57 8.84 9.23
N LYS A 234 -17.21 9.70 10.01
CA LYS A 234 -18.65 9.58 10.29
C LYS A 234 -19.51 9.73 9.03
N GLU A 235 -19.19 10.68 8.16
CA GLU A 235 -19.86 10.85 6.87
C GLU A 235 -19.68 9.60 5.99
N PHE A 236 -18.49 9.02 5.98
CA PHE A 236 -18.19 7.79 5.26
C PHE A 236 -18.99 6.58 5.76
N ILE A 237 -19.03 6.37 7.09
CA ILE A 237 -19.81 5.29 7.70
C ILE A 237 -21.29 5.44 7.36
N LYS A 238 -21.83 6.67 7.44
CA LYS A 238 -23.21 6.95 7.07
C LYS A 238 -23.50 6.60 5.62
N ALA A 239 -22.64 7.02 4.69
CA ALA A 239 -22.78 6.72 3.26
C ALA A 239 -22.72 5.22 2.96
N SER A 240 -21.88 4.48 3.67
CA SER A 240 -21.72 3.04 3.50
C SER A 240 -22.91 2.24 4.03
N ASN A 241 -23.53 2.69 5.12
CA ASN A 241 -24.73 2.05 5.68
C ASN A 241 -26.00 2.29 4.85
N THR A 242 -26.05 3.37 4.07
CA THR A 242 -27.18 3.67 3.17
C THR A 242 -27.08 2.99 1.80
N SER A 243 -25.97 2.31 1.51
CA SER A 243 -25.67 1.69 0.22
C SER A 243 -25.83 0.17 0.23
N ILE A 244 -26.41 -0.39 1.31
CA ILE A 244 -26.75 -1.81 1.49
C ILE A 244 -28.27 -1.96 1.38
#